data_AF-A0A956YXD5-F1
#
_entry.id   AF-A0A956YXD5-F1
#
_cell.length_a   1.000
_cell.length_b   1.000
_cell.length_c   1.000
_cell.angle_alpha   90.00
_cell.angle_beta   90.00
_cell.angle_gamma   90.00
#
_symmetry.space_group_name_H-M   'P 1'
#
loop_
_entity.id
_entity.type
_entity.pdbx_description
1 polymer ?
#
loop_
_entity_poly.entity_id
_entity_poly.type
_entity_poly.pdbx_seq_one_letter_code
_entity_poly.pdbx_strand_id
1 'polypeptide(L)'
;MNSQFGLVVAVIVLSYFLGAIPTAYVVGRLRNVNIFEVGSGNMGATNISRSLGLAWGILVWIVDSLKGIVAILLSVHILPSNPALASTLAAIASVIGHNWSAIVALITGTLRGGKGASTAWGTLLIIA
;
A
#
# COMPACT_ATOMS: atom_id res chain seq x y z
N MET A 1 12.82 25.27 -12.18
CA MET A 1 11.99 25.08 -10.96
C MET A 1 10.73 24.26 -11.22
N ASN A 2 9.97 24.50 -12.30
CA ASN A 2 8.67 23.84 -12.51
C ASN A 2 8.72 22.32 -12.74
N SER A 3 9.79 21.79 -13.35
CA SER A 3 9.91 20.35 -13.63
C SER A 3 10.12 19.50 -12.37
N GLN A 4 11.00 19.95 -11.47
CA GLN A 4 11.31 19.24 -10.21
C GLN A 4 10.09 19.13 -9.30
N PHE A 5 9.31 20.21 -9.19
CA PHE A 5 8.05 20.18 -8.44
C PHE A 5 7.06 19.15 -9.02
N GLY A 6 6.90 19.11 -10.35
CA GLY A 6 6.05 18.12 -11.01
C GLY A 6 6.48 16.68 -10.75
N LEU A 7 7.78 16.39 -10.75
CA LEU A 7 8.30 15.06 -10.44
C LEU A 7 8.04 14.66 -8.97
N VAL A 8 8.20 15.58 -8.03
CA VAL A 8 7.87 15.35 -6.61
C VAL A 8 6.39 15.01 -6.44
N VAL A 9 5.50 15.77 -7.07
CA VAL A 9 4.05 15.49 -7.06
C VAL A 9 3.77 14.11 -7.68
N ALA A 10 4.40 13.78 -8.80
CA ALA A 10 4.25 12.48 -9.45
C ALA A 10 4.68 11.32 -8.53
N VAL A 11 5.81 11.45 -7.82
CA VAL A 11 6.28 10.45 -6.84
C VAL A 11 5.22 10.22 -5.77
N ILE A 12 4.68 11.29 -5.17
CA ILE A 12 3.70 11.20 -4.09
C ILE A 12 2.41 10.53 -4.59
N VAL A 13 1.86 11.01 -5.71
CA VAL A 13 0.58 10.52 -6.24
C VAL A 13 0.67 9.06 -6.66
N LEU A 14 1.70 8.69 -7.43
CA LEU A 14 1.85 7.31 -7.90
C LEU A 14 2.12 6.34 -6.75
N SER A 15 2.98 6.72 -5.79
CA SER A 15 3.26 5.88 -4.62
C SER A 15 2.04 5.72 -3.72
N TYR A 16 1.24 6.77 -3.55
CA TYR A 16 -0.04 6.70 -2.84
C TYR A 16 -0.98 5.67 -3.49
N PHE A 17 -1.17 5.74 -4.82
CA PHE A 17 -2.06 4.81 -5.51
C PHE A 17 -1.53 3.36 -5.52
N LEU A 18 -0.21 3.16 -5.60
CA LEU A 18 0.40 1.84 -5.41
C LEU A 18 0.11 1.29 -4.01
N GLY A 19 0.28 2.10 -2.97
CA GLY A 19 -0.07 1.74 -1.60
C GLY A 19 -1.57 1.46 -1.40
N ALA A 20 -2.42 2.21 -2.08
CA ALA A 20 -3.87 2.11 -2.01
C ALA A 20 -4.46 0.83 -2.62
N ILE A 21 -3.66 0.02 -3.32
CA ILE A 21 -4.10 -1.28 -3.85
C ILE A 21 -4.62 -2.15 -2.70
N PRO A 22 -5.91 -2.54 -2.71
CA PRO A 22 -6.56 -3.15 -1.56
C PRO A 22 -6.47 -4.68 -1.56
N THR A 23 -5.26 -5.22 -1.45
CA THR A 23 -4.96 -6.66 -1.58
C THR A 23 -5.85 -7.54 -0.71
N ALA A 24 -5.97 -7.23 0.59
CA ALA A 24 -6.78 -8.02 1.53
C ALA A 24 -8.27 -7.98 1.18
N TYR A 25 -8.78 -6.85 0.68
CA TYR A 25 -10.17 -6.75 0.22
C TYR A 25 -10.41 -7.66 -0.99
N VAL A 26 -9.52 -7.64 -1.98
CA VAL A 26 -9.62 -8.49 -3.18
C VAL A 26 -9.60 -9.96 -2.79
N VAL A 27 -8.63 -10.38 -1.96
CA VAL A 27 -8.54 -11.77 -1.48
C VAL A 27 -9.79 -12.18 -0.69
N GLY A 28 -10.30 -11.28 0.17
CA GLY A 28 -11.56 -11.50 0.88
C GLY A 28 -12.73 -11.76 -0.07
N ARG A 29 -12.93 -10.87 -1.06
CA ARG A 29 -14.02 -10.98 -2.03
C ARG A 29 -13.92 -12.22 -2.90
N LEU A 30 -12.72 -12.63 -3.31
CA LEU A 30 -12.50 -13.90 -4.04
C LEU A 30 -12.89 -15.14 -3.21
N ARG A 31 -12.97 -15.01 -1.89
CA ARG A 31 -13.40 -16.06 -0.95
C ARG A 31 -14.81 -15.83 -0.41
N ASN A 32 -15.60 -14.96 -1.05
CA ASN A 32 -16.95 -14.58 -0.65
C ASN A 32 -17.04 -14.01 0.78
N VAL A 33 -15.96 -13.37 1.26
CA VAL A 33 -15.89 -12.77 2.59
C VAL A 33 -15.72 -11.26 2.47
N ASN A 34 -16.56 -10.51 3.16
CA ASN A 34 -16.32 -9.08 3.37
C ASN A 34 -15.30 -8.90 4.51
N ILE A 35 -14.06 -8.52 4.16
CA ILE A 35 -12.97 -8.41 5.15
C ILE A 35 -13.25 -7.37 6.25
N PHE A 36 -14.13 -6.41 5.99
CA PHE A 36 -14.51 -5.37 6.94
C PHE A 36 -15.54 -5.83 7.98
N GLU A 37 -16.17 -7.00 7.78
CA GLU A 37 -17.20 -7.55 8.67
C GLU A 37 -16.70 -8.75 9.48
N VAL A 38 -15.46 -9.19 9.26
CA VAL A 38 -14.88 -10.37 9.91
C VAL A 38 -13.64 -10.05 10.72
N GLY A 39 -13.41 -10.84 11.77
CA GLY A 39 -12.25 -10.72 12.64
C GLY A 39 -12.13 -9.35 13.28
N SER A 40 -11.03 -8.65 13.00
CA SER A 40 -10.76 -7.29 13.48
C SER A 40 -11.38 -6.18 12.62
N GLY A 41 -12.01 -6.52 11.49
CA GLY A 41 -12.53 -5.55 10.52
C GLY A 41 -11.47 -4.75 9.75
N ASN A 42 -10.17 -5.03 9.95
CA ASN A 42 -9.08 -4.36 9.23
C ASN A 42 -8.77 -5.04 7.89
N MET A 43 -8.45 -4.26 6.86
CA MET A 43 -8.00 -4.74 5.56
C MET A 43 -6.49 -5.05 5.58
N GLY A 44 -6.08 -6.07 6.34
CA GLY A 44 -4.67 -6.45 6.45
C GLY A 44 -4.43 -7.96 6.57
N ALA A 45 -3.17 -8.36 6.38
CA ALA A 45 -2.72 -9.76 6.38
C ALA A 45 -3.13 -10.55 7.63
N THR A 46 -3.03 -9.95 8.82
CA THR A 46 -3.42 -10.62 10.07
C THR A 46 -4.91 -10.94 10.10
N ASN A 47 -5.76 -10.05 9.58
CA ASN A 47 -7.20 -10.30 9.55
C ASN A 47 -7.53 -11.42 8.56
N ILE A 48 -6.91 -11.39 7.39
CA ILE A 48 -7.03 -12.45 6.39
C ILE A 48 -6.56 -13.80 6.93
N SER A 49 -5.42 -13.83 7.63
CA SER A 49 -4.90 -15.06 8.27
C SER A 49 -5.93 -15.67 9.23
N ARG A 50 -6.57 -14.83 10.06
CA ARG A 50 -7.59 -15.27 11.03
C ARG A 50 -8.89 -15.73 10.36
N SER A 51 -9.30 -15.07 9.28
CA SER A 51 -10.60 -15.32 8.66
C SER A 51 -10.57 -16.36 7.53
N LEU A 52 -9.46 -16.48 6.81
CA LEU A 52 -9.33 -17.32 5.62
C LEU A 52 -8.18 -18.34 5.70
N GLY A 53 -7.31 -18.24 6.71
CA GLY A 53 -6.19 -19.15 6.95
C GLY A 53 -4.82 -18.55 6.63
N LEU A 54 -3.78 -19.13 7.24
CA LEU A 54 -2.42 -18.59 7.24
C LEU A 54 -1.84 -18.37 5.83
N ALA A 55 -2.09 -19.30 4.90
CA ALA A 55 -1.59 -19.20 3.53
C ALA A 55 -2.05 -17.90 2.84
N TRP A 56 -3.33 -17.53 3.00
CA TRP A 56 -3.87 -16.28 2.46
C TRP A 56 -3.31 -15.05 3.17
N GLY A 57 -3.08 -15.15 4.48
CA GLY A 57 -2.45 -14.10 5.26
C GLY A 57 -1.03 -13.80 4.78
N ILE A 58 -0.23 -14.85 4.53
CA ILE A 58 1.13 -14.73 4.00
C ILE A 58 1.11 -14.11 2.60
N LEU A 59 0.22 -14.56 1.71
CA LEU A 59 0.09 -13.99 0.38
C LEU A 59 -0.20 -12.48 0.43
N VAL A 60 -1.17 -12.06 1.26
CA VAL A 60 -1.50 -10.64 1.42
C VAL A 60 -0.31 -9.86 1.98
N TRP A 61 0.39 -10.42 2.98
CA TRP A 61 1.58 -9.79 3.55
C TRP A 61 2.67 -9.59 2.50
N ILE A 62 2.95 -10.60 1.66
CA ILE A 62 3.95 -10.51 0.59
C ILE A 62 3.57 -9.41 -0.40
N VAL A 63 2.33 -9.42 -0.90
CA VAL A 63 1.89 -8.46 -1.92
C VAL A 63 1.84 -7.02 -1.35
N ASP A 64 1.39 -6.85 -0.11
CA ASP A 64 1.37 -5.54 0.54
C ASP A 64 2.77 -5.02 0.88
N SER A 65 3.77 -5.89 1.06
CA SER A 65 5.18 -5.50 1.16
C SER A 65 5.73 -5.13 -0.21
N LEU A 66 5.43 -5.92 -1.25
CA LEU A 66 5.89 -5.69 -2.62
C LEU A 66 5.40 -4.35 -3.18
N LYS A 67 4.16 -3.93 -2.92
CA LYS A 67 3.70 -2.60 -3.37
C LYS A 67 4.50 -1.45 -2.77
N GLY A 68 4.98 -1.59 -1.53
CA GLY A 68 5.88 -0.61 -0.89
C GLY A 68 7.27 -0.59 -1.54
N ILE A 69 7.82 -1.76 -1.85
CA ILE A 69 9.08 -1.91 -2.58
C ILE A 69 8.96 -1.27 -3.98
N VAL A 70 7.91 -1.61 -4.73
CA VAL A 70 7.66 -1.07 -6.07
C VAL A 70 7.49 0.45 -6.03
N ALA A 71 6.85 1.01 -5.00
CA ALA A 71 6.72 2.45 -4.84
C ALA A 71 8.09 3.15 -4.74
N ILE A 72 9.01 2.62 -3.90
CA ILE A 72 10.37 3.17 -3.78
C ILE A 72 11.14 3.03 -5.09
N LEU A 73 11.16 1.84 -5.69
CA LEU A 73 11.88 1.60 -6.93
C LEU A 73 11.40 2.55 -8.03
N LEU A 74 10.09 2.70 -8.20
CA LEU A 74 9.51 3.62 -9.17
C LEU A 74 9.89 5.08 -8.86
N SER A 75 9.85 5.49 -7.59
CA SER A 75 10.15 6.88 -7.21
C SER A 75 11.58 7.30 -7.54
N VAL A 76 12.55 6.40 -7.34
CA VAL A 76 13.97 6.69 -7.61
C VAL A 76 14.22 6.83 -9.12
N HIS A 77 13.43 6.13 -9.95
CA HIS A 77 13.47 6.34 -11.41
C HIS A 77 12.80 7.65 -11.83
N ILE A 78 11.76 8.10 -11.13
CA ILE A 78 11.06 9.36 -11.44
C ILE A 78 11.89 10.58 -11.01
N LEU A 79 12.53 10.52 -9.84
CA LEU A 79 13.33 11.60 -9.26
C LEU A 79 14.78 11.14 -8.98
N PRO A 80 15.57 10.83 -10.03
CA PRO A 80 16.92 10.30 -9.86
C PRO A 80 17.90 11.35 -9.32
N SER A 81 17.57 12.64 -9.42
CA SER A 81 18.40 13.73 -8.88
C SER A 81 18.41 13.80 -7.35
N ASN A 82 17.45 13.17 -6.67
CA ASN A 82 17.40 13.13 -5.21
C ASN A 82 16.73 11.81 -4.74
N PRO A 83 17.45 10.67 -4.81
CA PRO A 83 16.89 9.36 -4.52
C PRO A 83 16.42 9.23 -3.06
N ALA A 84 17.11 9.89 -2.12
CA ALA A 84 16.74 9.87 -0.70
C ALA A 84 15.41 10.58 -0.42
N LEU A 85 15.18 11.72 -1.07
CA LEU A 85 13.89 12.40 -0.99
C LEU A 85 12.80 11.55 -1.68
N ALA A 86 13.10 10.98 -2.85
CA ALA A 86 12.15 10.18 -3.62
C ALA A 86 11.67 8.95 -2.82
N SER A 87 12.62 8.17 -2.28
CA SER A 87 12.37 6.97 -1.48
C SER A 87 11.55 7.28 -0.22
N THR A 88 11.91 8.36 0.49
CA THR A 88 11.21 8.80 1.70
C THR A 88 9.77 9.21 1.42
N LEU A 89 9.55 10.03 0.38
CA LEU A 89 8.20 10.44 -0.02
C LEU A 89 7.37 9.25 -0.48
N ALA A 90 7.95 8.33 -1.24
CA ALA A 90 7.27 7.12 -1.70
C ALA A 90 6.89 6.17 -0.55
N ALA A 91 7.78 5.99 0.43
CA ALA A 91 7.52 5.18 1.61
C ALA A 91 6.34 5.74 2.41
N ILE A 92 6.35 7.04 2.71
CA ILE A 92 5.27 7.71 3.43
C ILE A 92 3.96 7.63 2.63
N ALA A 93 4.00 8.01 1.35
CA ALA A 93 2.81 8.06 0.51
C ALA A 93 2.16 6.68 0.33
N SER A 94 2.95 5.63 0.13
CA SER A 94 2.42 4.26 -0.03
C SER A 94 1.82 3.70 1.26
N VAL A 95 2.40 4.01 2.43
CA VAL A 95 1.80 3.66 3.73
C VAL A 95 0.50 4.42 3.97
N ILE A 96 0.46 5.72 3.64
CA ILE A 96 -0.77 6.52 3.71
C ILE A 96 -1.84 5.93 2.78
N GLY A 97 -1.49 5.58 1.54
CA GLY A 97 -2.39 4.92 0.60
C GLY A 97 -2.93 3.60 1.12
N HIS A 98 -2.09 2.77 1.75
CA HIS A 98 -2.53 1.54 2.38
C HIS A 98 -3.53 1.77 3.52
N ASN A 99 -3.28 2.78 4.36
CA ASN A 99 -4.10 3.07 5.54
C ASN A 99 -5.44 3.71 5.18
N TRP A 100 -5.43 4.62 4.20
CA TRP A 100 -6.59 5.35 3.70
C TRP A 100 -6.67 5.20 2.19
N SER A 101 -7.16 4.05 1.74
CA SER A 101 -7.20 3.73 0.31
C SER A 101 -8.35 4.45 -0.38
N ALA A 102 -8.02 5.36 -1.29
CA ALA A 102 -8.98 5.97 -2.21
C ALA A 102 -9.67 4.92 -3.10
N ILE A 103 -8.96 3.84 -3.46
CA ILE A 103 -9.53 2.75 -4.27
C ILE A 103 -10.65 2.05 -3.48
N VAL A 104 -10.44 1.75 -2.20
CA VAL A 104 -11.50 1.23 -1.33
C VAL A 104 -12.64 2.22 -1.20
N ALA A 105 -12.33 3.51 -1.02
CA ALA A 105 -13.35 4.55 -0.93
C ALA A 105 -14.24 4.60 -2.18
N LEU A 106 -13.66 4.49 -3.37
CA LEU A 106 -14.40 4.43 -4.64
C LEU A 106 -15.29 3.18 -4.74
N ILE A 107 -14.84 2.03 -4.23
CA ILE A 107 -15.58 0.75 -4.30
C ILE A 107 -16.68 0.68 -3.24
N THR A 108 -16.42 1.15 -2.02
CA THR A 108 -17.29 0.92 -0.85
C THR A 108 -17.92 2.20 -0.27
N GLY A 109 -17.70 3.36 -0.91
CA GLY A 109 -18.20 4.66 -0.45
C GLY A 109 -17.59 5.17 0.87
N THR A 110 -16.54 4.51 1.37
CA THR A 110 -16.00 4.75 2.72
C THR A 110 -14.48 4.71 2.69
N LEU A 111 -13.83 5.79 3.17
CA LEU A 111 -12.37 5.87 3.25
C LEU A 111 -11.87 5.03 4.42
N ARG A 112 -11.27 3.89 4.09
CA ARG A 112 -10.69 2.95 5.05
C ARG A 112 -9.62 2.10 4.36
N GLY A 113 -8.82 1.41 5.17
CA GLY A 113 -7.73 0.58 4.67
C GLY A 113 -7.19 -0.35 5.75
N GLY A 114 -5.89 -0.65 5.65
CA GLY A 114 -5.18 -1.42 6.66
C GLY A 114 -4.46 -0.54 7.69
N LYS A 115 -3.47 -1.13 8.37
CA LYS A 115 -2.62 -0.43 9.36
C LYS A 115 -1.21 -0.13 8.86
N GLY A 116 -0.89 -0.54 7.62
CA GLY A 116 0.34 -0.12 6.94
C GLY A 116 1.58 -0.93 7.31
N ALA A 117 1.52 -1.84 8.29
CA ALA A 117 2.68 -2.59 8.78
C ALA A 117 3.42 -3.37 7.67
N SER A 118 2.70 -4.12 6.82
CA SER A 118 3.33 -4.86 5.70
C SER A 118 3.95 -3.92 4.67
N THR A 119 3.24 -2.85 4.31
CA THR A 119 3.75 -1.86 3.34
C THR A 119 4.98 -1.13 3.89
N ALA A 120 4.94 -0.72 5.16
CA ALA A 120 6.09 -0.12 5.84
C ALA A 120 7.28 -1.09 5.88
N TRP A 121 7.04 -2.37 6.21
CA TRP A 121 8.09 -3.39 6.20
C TRP A 121 8.77 -3.50 4.83
N GLY A 122 7.98 -3.58 3.75
CA GLY A 122 8.53 -3.58 2.38
C GLY A 122 9.34 -2.32 2.06
N THR A 123 8.86 -1.14 2.48
CA THR A 123 9.59 0.11 2.25
C THR A 123 10.92 0.16 3.02
N LEU A 124 10.95 -0.29 4.27
CA LEU A 124 12.13 -0.25 5.13
C LEU A 124 13.27 -1.15 4.64
N LEU A 125 12.97 -2.19 3.86
CA LEU A 125 14.01 -3.08 3.32
C LEU A 125 14.93 -2.40 2.30
N ILE A 126 14.41 -1.41 1.57
CA ILE A 126 15.11 -0.83 0.42
C ILE A 126 15.15 0.70 0.43
N ILE A 127 14.67 1.33 1.51
CA ILE A 127 14.79 2.78 1.67
C ILE A 127 16.27 3.15 1.68
N ALA A 128 16.61 4.21 0.95
CA ALA A 128 17.96 4.72 0.74
C ALA A 128 17.94 6.24 0.80
#